data_AF-A0AAN4YX98-F1
#
_entry.id   AF-A0AAN4YX98-F1
#
_cell.length_a   1.000
_cell.length_b   1.000
_cell.length_c   1.000
_cell.angle_alpha   90.00
_cell.angle_beta   90.00
_cell.angle_gamma   90.00
#
_symmetry.space_group_name_H-M   'P 1'
#
loop_
_entity.id
_entity.type
_entity.pdbx_description
1 polymer ?
#
loop_
_entity_poly.entity_id
_entity_poly.type
_entity_poly.pdbx_seq_one_letter_code
_entity_poly.pdbx_strand_id
1 'polypeptide(L)'
;MSAFENRSWDSLPDAISSSVKTLNHALNDDAQWQAFIRTDAISEPVIFGIRSSAIDDAVLVTVGPGSSTVVSCGSSSRCDFVLVAEPSHWEEFFSAHPRAPYTSFVGIQVGPSFHGEGPQEIMFLHTAGSDSRQYHAVMNDPTMRRKCKMIAFDLPAHGRSFPGENHIPGNYTNTEDAYVGAVREMVKVLKLNKPIICGASMAGQVCIAVAIRAEEVGAGGTIPLQACDYLAMERHFDDKSPFINQSLFNPNWIYGVMAPSAPLANKKLIWHLYSGQAYGIFHGDLDFYLGGFDARSRLSQIDVKKCPVYFLTGEFDWGTTPDMSHATAVKIKGAEFKRMHGLGHFPATENPSIFVCNFPF
;
A
#
# COMPACT_ATOMS: atom_id res chain seq x y z
N MET A 1 -30.01 -19.56 -16.31
CA MET A 1 -30.20 -18.84 -15.04
C MET A 1 -29.10 -19.31 -14.12
N SER A 2 -28.18 -18.43 -13.74
CA SER A 2 -27.06 -18.80 -12.88
C SER A 2 -27.60 -19.17 -11.48
N ALA A 3 -26.92 -20.05 -10.75
CA ALA A 3 -27.34 -20.47 -9.40
C ALA A 3 -27.31 -19.32 -8.36
N PHE A 4 -26.94 -18.11 -8.76
CA PHE A 4 -26.63 -16.97 -7.88
C PHE A 4 -27.47 -15.71 -8.14
N GLU A 5 -28.36 -15.68 -9.14
CA GLU A 5 -29.27 -14.54 -9.37
C GLU A 5 -30.19 -14.32 -8.13
N ASN A 6 -30.25 -13.08 -7.61
CA ASN A 6 -30.98 -12.62 -6.40
C ASN A 6 -30.39 -12.92 -5.00
N ARG A 7 -29.11 -13.27 -4.86
CA ARG A 7 -28.47 -13.37 -3.52
C ARG A 7 -27.94 -12.00 -3.07
N SER A 8 -28.10 -11.67 -1.79
CA SER A 8 -27.29 -10.60 -1.18
C SER A 8 -25.86 -11.11 -1.02
N TRP A 9 -24.90 -10.29 -1.43
CA TRP A 9 -23.46 -10.54 -1.26
C TRP A 9 -22.89 -9.87 -0.01
N ASP A 10 -23.76 -9.43 0.91
CA ASP A 10 -23.33 -8.83 2.16
C ASP A 10 -22.70 -9.88 3.08
N SER A 11 -23.34 -11.04 3.25
CA SER A 11 -22.72 -12.25 3.84
C SER A 11 -22.21 -13.16 2.73
N LEU A 12 -20.89 -13.25 2.58
CA LEU A 12 -20.29 -14.23 1.67
C LEU A 12 -20.64 -15.68 2.08
N PRO A 13 -20.51 -16.09 3.36
CA PRO A 13 -20.94 -17.42 3.79
C PRO A 13 -22.36 -17.81 3.38
N ASP A 14 -23.33 -16.90 3.52
CA ASP A 14 -24.71 -17.16 3.12
C ASP A 14 -24.86 -17.23 1.60
N ALA A 15 -24.23 -16.29 0.88
CA ALA A 15 -24.25 -16.21 -0.58
C ALA A 15 -23.69 -17.46 -1.24
N ILE A 16 -22.74 -18.17 -0.61
CA ILE A 16 -22.15 -19.43 -1.11
C ILE A 16 -22.38 -20.63 -0.18
N SER A 17 -23.46 -20.61 0.61
CA SER A 17 -23.75 -21.61 1.65
C SER A 17 -23.72 -23.07 1.19
N SER A 18 -24.14 -23.36 -0.04
CA SER A 18 -24.04 -24.71 -0.63
C SER A 18 -22.59 -25.18 -0.78
N SER A 19 -21.70 -24.30 -1.22
CA SER A 19 -20.28 -24.58 -1.41
C SER A 19 -19.55 -24.65 -0.07
N VAL A 20 -19.90 -23.80 0.89
CA VAL A 20 -19.30 -23.82 2.23
C VAL A 20 -19.52 -25.17 2.94
N LYS A 21 -20.72 -25.77 2.78
CA LYS A 21 -21.03 -27.09 3.36
C LYS A 21 -20.11 -28.21 2.88
N THR A 22 -19.62 -28.13 1.65
CA THR A 22 -18.74 -29.15 1.06
C THR A 22 -17.26 -28.76 1.08
N LEU A 23 -16.94 -27.48 1.36
CA LEU A 23 -15.58 -26.97 1.30
C LEU A 23 -14.61 -27.70 2.23
N ASN A 24 -15.05 -28.08 3.44
CA ASN A 24 -14.21 -28.84 4.36
C ASN A 24 -13.74 -30.16 3.74
N HIS A 25 -14.66 -30.89 3.11
CA HIS A 25 -14.34 -32.14 2.44
C HIS A 25 -13.45 -31.90 1.21
N ALA A 26 -13.81 -30.90 0.38
CA ALA A 26 -13.04 -30.55 -0.81
C ALA A 26 -11.57 -30.22 -0.49
N LEU A 27 -11.30 -29.43 0.55
CA LEU A 27 -9.93 -29.07 0.96
C LEU A 27 -9.17 -30.28 1.52
N ASN A 28 -9.82 -31.16 2.28
CA ASN A 28 -9.15 -32.34 2.82
C ASN A 28 -8.86 -33.40 1.74
N ASP A 29 -9.61 -33.39 0.64
CA ASP A 29 -9.42 -34.31 -0.50
C ASP A 29 -8.53 -33.73 -1.62
N ASP A 30 -8.28 -32.41 -1.63
CA ASP A 30 -7.48 -31.75 -2.67
C ASP A 30 -5.97 -31.96 -2.46
N ALA A 31 -5.33 -32.69 -3.39
CA ALA A 31 -3.92 -33.02 -3.29
C ALA A 31 -2.98 -31.79 -3.35
N GLN A 32 -3.36 -30.73 -4.05
CA GLN A 32 -2.54 -29.51 -4.16
C GLN A 32 -2.61 -28.70 -2.87
N TRP A 33 -3.80 -28.55 -2.30
CA TRP A 33 -4.01 -27.94 -1.00
C TRP A 33 -3.24 -28.70 0.08
N GLN A 34 -3.40 -30.03 0.11
CA GLN A 34 -2.69 -30.90 1.04
C GLN A 34 -1.18 -30.75 0.90
N ALA A 35 -0.64 -30.68 -0.32
CA ALA A 35 0.80 -30.44 -0.53
C ALA A 35 1.27 -29.08 0.02
N PHE A 36 0.43 -28.04 -0.08
CA PHE A 36 0.76 -26.71 0.44
C PHE A 36 0.77 -26.66 1.97
N ILE A 37 -0.17 -27.33 2.63
CA ILE A 37 -0.28 -27.33 4.10
C ILE A 37 0.53 -28.44 4.79
N ARG A 38 1.11 -29.38 4.02
CA ARG A 38 2.07 -30.39 4.49
C ARG A 38 3.45 -29.77 4.62
N THR A 39 3.62 -28.92 5.62
CA THR A 39 4.91 -28.33 5.94
C THR A 39 5.14 -28.35 7.45
N ASP A 40 6.35 -28.70 7.86
CA ASP A 40 6.78 -28.66 9.26
C ASP A 40 6.87 -27.22 9.79
N ALA A 41 6.71 -26.21 8.92
CA ALA A 41 6.64 -24.81 9.29
C ALA A 41 5.33 -24.45 10.03
N ILE A 42 4.25 -25.21 9.85
CA ILE A 42 2.98 -24.98 10.56
C ILE A 42 3.04 -25.74 11.89
N SER A 43 3.60 -25.07 12.90
CA SER A 43 3.74 -25.60 14.27
C SER A 43 2.54 -25.27 15.17
N GLU A 44 1.76 -24.26 14.80
CA GLU A 44 0.53 -23.84 15.47
C GLU A 44 -0.58 -23.66 14.42
N PRO A 45 -1.87 -23.82 14.80
CA PRO A 45 -2.97 -23.60 13.88
C PRO A 45 -2.99 -22.16 13.36
N VAL A 46 -3.15 -22.01 12.05
CA VAL A 46 -3.36 -20.71 11.40
C VAL A 46 -4.79 -20.65 10.91
N ILE A 47 -5.49 -19.56 11.22
CA ILE A 47 -6.88 -19.33 10.82
C ILE A 47 -6.90 -18.16 9.85
N PHE A 48 -7.32 -18.41 8.61
CA PHE A 48 -7.58 -17.33 7.66
C PHE A 48 -9.07 -17.25 7.32
N GLY A 49 -9.55 -16.02 7.19
CA GLY A 49 -10.94 -15.72 6.83
C GLY A 49 -11.06 -15.27 5.38
N ILE A 50 -12.21 -15.53 4.75
CA ILE A 50 -12.63 -14.91 3.49
C ILE A 50 -14.01 -14.30 3.71
N ARG A 51 -14.18 -13.00 3.47
CA ARG A 51 -15.46 -12.32 3.68
C ARG A 51 -15.77 -11.22 2.66
N SER A 52 -17.03 -10.83 2.66
CA SER A 52 -17.49 -9.56 2.09
C SER A 52 -17.19 -8.41 3.05
N SER A 53 -16.94 -7.22 2.52
CA SER A 53 -16.64 -6.03 3.33
C SER A 53 -17.86 -5.51 4.11
N ALA A 54 -19.08 -5.84 3.68
CA ALA A 54 -20.32 -5.27 4.21
C ALA A 54 -20.62 -5.65 5.67
N ILE A 55 -20.38 -6.89 6.07
CA ILE A 55 -20.60 -7.37 7.45
C ILE A 55 -19.43 -8.24 7.94
N ASP A 56 -19.28 -8.38 9.26
CA ASP A 56 -18.29 -9.25 9.90
C ASP A 56 -18.79 -10.70 9.99
N ASP A 57 -18.94 -11.34 8.83
CA ASP A 57 -19.24 -12.76 8.70
C ASP A 57 -18.35 -13.39 7.62
N ALA A 58 -17.46 -14.28 8.04
CA ALA A 58 -16.41 -14.85 7.21
C ALA A 58 -16.58 -16.36 7.07
N VAL A 59 -16.04 -16.91 5.97
CA VAL A 59 -15.66 -18.32 5.88
C VAL A 59 -14.27 -18.44 6.50
N LEU A 60 -14.15 -19.21 7.58
CA LEU A 60 -12.91 -19.42 8.31
C LEU A 60 -12.33 -20.77 7.93
N VAL A 61 -11.07 -20.76 7.52
CA VAL A 61 -10.30 -21.97 7.24
C VAL A 61 -9.17 -22.06 8.25
N THR A 62 -9.25 -23.04 9.14
CA THR A 62 -8.21 -23.37 10.11
C THR A 62 -7.31 -24.44 9.50
N VAL A 63 -6.03 -24.15 9.38
CA VAL A 63 -4.99 -25.09 8.97
C VAL A 63 -4.17 -25.44 10.19
N GLY A 64 -4.32 -26.69 10.65
CA GLY A 64 -3.60 -27.22 11.81
C GLY A 64 -2.34 -28.03 11.42
N PRO A 65 -1.47 -28.33 12.41
CA PRO A 65 -0.34 -29.25 12.21
C PRO A 65 -0.80 -30.62 11.69
N GLY A 66 0.01 -31.24 10.82
CA GLY A 66 -0.33 -32.54 10.23
C GLY A 66 -1.43 -32.50 9.16
N SER A 67 -1.70 -31.32 8.59
CA SER A 67 -2.57 -31.13 7.42
C SER A 67 -4.06 -31.29 7.68
N SER A 68 -4.49 -31.13 8.93
CA SER A 68 -5.91 -31.03 9.25
C SER A 68 -6.46 -29.68 8.79
N THR A 69 -7.47 -29.69 7.93
CA THR A 69 -8.21 -28.48 7.57
C THR A 69 -9.61 -28.52 8.18
N VAL A 70 -9.99 -27.46 8.88
CA VAL A 70 -11.35 -27.28 9.42
C VAL A 70 -11.95 -25.99 8.86
N VAL A 71 -13.13 -26.11 8.25
CA VAL A 71 -13.91 -24.96 7.76
C VAL A 71 -15.06 -24.64 8.71
N SER A 72 -15.22 -23.37 9.06
CA SER A 72 -16.36 -22.86 9.82
C SER A 72 -16.78 -21.47 9.31
N CYS A 73 -17.83 -20.88 9.89
CA CYS A 73 -18.24 -19.50 9.60
C CYS A 73 -18.34 -18.66 10.87
N GLY A 74 -18.32 -17.33 10.73
CA GLY A 74 -18.58 -16.37 11.80
C GLY A 74 -17.61 -15.19 11.81
N SER A 75 -17.47 -14.52 12.95
CA SER A 75 -16.66 -13.28 13.06
C SER A 75 -15.21 -13.49 12.64
N SER A 76 -14.70 -12.51 11.90
CA SER A 76 -13.33 -12.48 11.40
C SER A 76 -12.29 -12.15 12.48
N SER A 77 -12.72 -11.70 13.66
CA SER A 77 -11.88 -11.51 14.85
C SER A 77 -11.13 -12.77 15.32
N ARG A 78 -11.60 -13.96 14.90
CA ARG A 78 -10.96 -15.25 15.17
C ARG A 78 -9.84 -15.60 14.18
N CYS A 79 -9.61 -14.79 13.15
CA CYS A 79 -8.63 -15.06 12.11
C CYS A 79 -7.32 -14.33 12.37
N ASP A 80 -6.21 -14.95 12.01
CA ASP A 80 -4.89 -14.32 11.97
C ASP A 80 -4.82 -13.27 10.86
N PHE A 81 -5.46 -13.57 9.72
CA PHE A 81 -5.68 -12.62 8.63
C PHE A 81 -6.97 -12.90 7.87
N VAL A 82 -7.49 -11.89 7.18
CA VAL A 82 -8.77 -11.95 6.50
C VAL A 82 -8.63 -11.40 5.10
N LEU A 83 -9.09 -12.17 4.13
CA LEU A 83 -9.23 -11.81 2.74
C LEU A 83 -10.61 -11.17 2.54
N VAL A 84 -10.63 -9.92 2.07
CA VAL A 84 -11.86 -9.12 1.95
C VAL A 84 -12.02 -8.62 0.51
N ALA A 85 -13.25 -8.64 0.01
CA ALA A 85 -13.65 -7.93 -1.21
C ALA A 85 -15.07 -7.35 -1.05
N GLU A 86 -15.41 -6.36 -1.88
CA GLU A 86 -16.73 -5.71 -1.87
C GLU A 86 -17.85 -6.66 -2.31
N PRO A 87 -19.10 -6.49 -1.81
CA PRO A 87 -20.25 -7.28 -2.25
C PRO A 87 -20.40 -7.36 -3.77
N SER A 88 -20.27 -6.22 -4.46
CA SER A 88 -20.37 -6.14 -5.93
C SER A 88 -19.25 -6.88 -6.65
N HIS A 89 -18.05 -6.95 -6.06
CA HIS A 89 -16.93 -7.71 -6.64
C HIS A 89 -17.17 -9.22 -6.51
N TRP A 90 -17.73 -9.67 -5.39
CA TRP A 90 -18.16 -11.05 -5.22
C TRP A 90 -19.26 -11.44 -6.20
N GLU A 91 -20.23 -10.54 -6.43
CA GLU A 91 -21.27 -10.73 -7.43
C GLU A 91 -20.70 -10.93 -8.84
N GLU A 92 -19.79 -10.06 -9.28
CA GLU A 92 -19.13 -10.19 -10.58
C GLU A 92 -18.28 -11.47 -10.68
N PHE A 93 -17.58 -11.83 -9.59
CA PHE A 93 -16.74 -13.03 -9.52
C PHE A 93 -17.54 -14.33 -9.68
N PHE A 94 -18.72 -14.40 -9.08
CA PHE A 94 -19.62 -15.54 -9.16
C PHE A 94 -20.68 -15.41 -10.27
N SER A 95 -20.58 -14.39 -11.12
CA SER A 95 -21.47 -14.24 -12.27
C SER A 95 -21.33 -15.43 -13.24
N ALA A 96 -22.33 -15.64 -14.11
CA ALA A 96 -22.28 -16.75 -15.08
C ALA A 96 -21.13 -16.60 -16.09
N HIS A 97 -20.68 -15.38 -16.33
CA HIS A 97 -19.61 -15.04 -17.27
C HIS A 97 -18.72 -13.96 -16.66
N PRO A 98 -17.88 -14.30 -15.66
CA PRO A 98 -17.04 -13.33 -14.98
C PRO A 98 -16.12 -12.67 -15.99
N ARG A 99 -16.13 -11.33 -16.02
CA ARG A 99 -15.25 -10.54 -16.88
C ARG A 99 -14.00 -10.17 -16.10
N ALA A 100 -12.86 -10.06 -16.77
CA ALA A 100 -11.65 -9.53 -16.14
C ALA A 100 -11.96 -8.13 -15.55
N PRO A 101 -11.49 -7.82 -14.32
CA PRO A 101 -10.55 -8.62 -13.51
C PRO A 101 -11.21 -9.66 -12.58
N TYR A 102 -12.54 -9.78 -12.56
CA TYR A 102 -13.30 -10.63 -11.63
C TYR A 102 -13.20 -12.15 -11.90
N THR A 103 -12.19 -12.62 -12.61
CA THR A 103 -11.99 -14.06 -12.93
C THR A 103 -11.06 -14.78 -11.95
N SER A 104 -10.51 -14.07 -10.96
CA SER A 104 -9.66 -14.64 -9.92
C SER A 104 -9.84 -13.88 -8.60
N PHE A 105 -9.56 -14.53 -7.48
CA PHE A 105 -9.62 -13.85 -6.19
C PHE A 105 -8.68 -12.63 -6.13
N VAL A 106 -7.47 -12.77 -6.68
CA VAL A 106 -6.50 -11.66 -6.79
C VAL A 106 -7.05 -10.52 -7.63
N GLY A 107 -7.77 -10.83 -8.71
CA GLY A 107 -8.38 -9.83 -9.59
C GLY A 107 -9.57 -9.10 -8.98
N ILE A 108 -10.28 -9.70 -8.02
CA ILE A 108 -11.36 -9.00 -7.27
C ILE A 108 -10.83 -8.17 -6.10
N GLN A 109 -9.54 -8.35 -5.76
CA GLN A 109 -8.77 -7.50 -4.85
C GLN A 109 -8.10 -6.32 -5.56
N VAL A 110 -8.46 -6.03 -6.82
CA VAL A 110 -8.00 -4.82 -7.52
C VAL A 110 -8.64 -3.62 -6.85
N GLY A 111 -7.79 -2.71 -6.35
CA GLY A 111 -8.21 -1.53 -5.60
C GLY A 111 -7.36 -1.30 -4.35
N PRO A 112 -7.73 -0.28 -3.55
CA PRO A 112 -7.03 0.01 -2.30
C PRO A 112 -7.09 -1.14 -1.30
N SER A 113 -6.00 -1.33 -0.54
CA SER A 113 -5.96 -2.17 0.65
C SER A 113 -6.49 -1.40 1.87
N PHE A 114 -7.29 -2.06 2.72
CA PHE A 114 -7.85 -1.49 3.95
C PHE A 114 -7.48 -2.33 5.16
N HIS A 115 -6.93 -1.70 6.20
CA HIS A 115 -6.55 -2.38 7.43
C HIS A 115 -6.83 -1.51 8.66
N GLY A 116 -7.21 -2.15 9.77
CA GLY A 116 -7.44 -1.45 11.04
C GLY A 116 -8.81 -0.81 11.16
N GLU A 117 -9.19 -0.55 12.41
CA GLU A 117 -10.51 -0.07 12.81
C GLU A 117 -10.41 1.18 13.71
N GLY A 118 -9.20 1.70 13.88
CA GLY A 118 -8.97 2.85 14.73
C GLY A 118 -9.58 4.14 14.16
N PRO A 119 -9.80 5.14 15.02
CA PRO A 119 -10.56 6.35 14.66
C PRO A 119 -9.82 7.25 13.66
N GLN A 120 -8.50 7.16 13.55
CA GLN A 120 -7.72 8.01 12.65
C GLN A 120 -7.62 7.38 11.26
N GLU A 121 -8.17 8.05 10.25
CA GLU A 121 -7.99 7.63 8.86
C GLU A 121 -6.61 8.05 8.35
N ILE A 122 -5.90 7.14 7.70
CA ILE A 122 -4.60 7.41 7.09
C ILE A 122 -4.49 6.74 5.74
N MET A 123 -3.96 7.48 4.75
CA MET A 123 -3.68 6.99 3.42
C MET A 123 -2.17 6.96 3.19
N PHE A 124 -1.66 5.76 2.92
CA PHE A 124 -0.27 5.53 2.55
C PHE A 124 -0.08 5.60 1.04
N LEU A 125 0.96 6.30 0.63
CA LEU A 125 1.33 6.57 -0.76
C LEU A 125 2.65 5.87 -1.09
N HIS A 126 2.65 5.02 -2.12
CA HIS A 126 3.85 4.29 -2.55
C HIS A 126 4.90 5.22 -3.15
N THR A 127 6.16 4.82 -3.05
CA THR A 127 7.27 5.57 -3.63
C THR A 127 7.30 5.42 -5.16
N ALA A 128 8.18 6.19 -5.79
CA ALA A 128 8.50 6.05 -7.20
C ALA A 128 8.78 4.58 -7.53
N GLY A 129 8.10 4.07 -8.54
CA GLY A 129 8.25 2.74 -9.06
C GLY A 129 8.00 1.60 -8.07
N SER A 130 7.11 1.79 -7.11
CA SER A 130 6.70 0.71 -6.23
C SER A 130 5.19 0.63 -6.17
N ASP A 131 4.67 0.00 -5.13
CA ASP A 131 3.25 -0.18 -4.92
C ASP A 131 2.92 -0.29 -3.43
N SER A 132 1.63 -0.38 -3.13
CA SER A 132 1.06 -0.43 -1.78
C SER A 132 1.64 -1.53 -0.88
N ARG A 133 2.27 -2.58 -1.44
CA ARG A 133 2.93 -3.63 -0.65
C ARG A 133 4.02 -3.09 0.26
N GLN A 134 4.60 -1.92 -0.03
CA GLN A 134 5.55 -1.24 0.84
C GLN A 134 5.01 -1.01 2.26
N TYR A 135 3.69 -0.84 2.40
CA TYR A 135 3.07 -0.54 3.69
C TYR A 135 2.41 -1.74 4.36
N HIS A 136 2.36 -2.90 3.71
CA HIS A 136 1.63 -4.06 4.24
C HIS A 136 2.08 -4.48 5.64
N ALA A 137 3.37 -4.43 5.95
CA ALA A 137 3.86 -4.78 7.28
C ALA A 137 3.38 -3.78 8.35
N VAL A 138 3.38 -2.48 8.04
CA VAL A 138 2.86 -1.42 8.92
C VAL A 138 1.34 -1.55 9.08
N MET A 139 0.63 -1.82 7.98
CA MET A 139 -0.82 -2.00 7.97
C MET A 139 -1.28 -3.23 8.77
N ASN A 140 -0.39 -4.21 8.96
CA ASN A 140 -0.66 -5.38 9.81
C ASN A 140 -0.14 -5.23 11.25
N ASP A 141 0.53 -4.14 11.60
CA ASP A 141 0.98 -3.91 12.96
C ASP A 141 -0.23 -3.75 13.92
N PRO A 142 -0.30 -4.53 15.02
CA PRO A 142 -1.44 -4.48 15.93
C PRO A 142 -1.70 -3.11 16.54
N THR A 143 -0.66 -2.31 16.79
CA THR A 143 -0.79 -0.96 17.36
C THR A 143 -1.36 0.00 16.31
N MET A 144 -0.86 -0.07 15.08
CA MET A 144 -1.40 0.71 13.96
C MET A 144 -2.87 0.36 13.69
N ARG A 145 -3.23 -0.92 13.62
CA ARG A 145 -4.64 -1.35 13.38
C ARG A 145 -5.61 -0.87 14.44
N ARG A 146 -5.18 -0.77 15.70
CA ARG A 146 -6.02 -0.26 16.81
C ARG A 146 -6.22 1.25 16.76
N LYS A 147 -5.23 2.00 16.27
CA LYS A 147 -5.22 3.46 16.29
C LYS A 147 -5.70 4.09 14.99
N CYS A 148 -5.48 3.40 13.88
CA CYS A 148 -5.72 3.90 12.55
C CYS A 148 -6.63 2.97 11.73
N LYS A 149 -7.44 3.57 10.88
CA LYS A 149 -8.03 2.96 9.69
C LYS A 149 -7.14 3.33 8.50
N MET A 150 -6.39 2.36 8.02
CA MET A 150 -5.30 2.54 7.05
C MET A 150 -5.75 2.15 5.65
N ILE A 151 -5.40 2.98 4.68
CA ILE A 151 -5.67 2.80 3.27
C ILE A 151 -4.35 2.87 2.51
N ALA A 152 -4.12 1.99 1.54
CA ALA A 152 -3.02 2.13 0.59
C ALA A 152 -3.53 1.78 -0.81
N PHE A 153 -3.15 2.55 -1.83
CA PHE A 153 -3.58 2.31 -3.21
C PHE A 153 -2.38 2.34 -4.16
N ASP A 154 -2.56 1.73 -5.33
CA ASP A 154 -1.56 1.74 -6.40
C ASP A 154 -1.98 2.75 -7.47
N LEU A 155 -1.07 3.63 -7.90
CA LEU A 155 -1.30 4.50 -9.04
C LEU A 155 -1.58 3.67 -10.31
N PRO A 156 -2.20 4.27 -11.36
CA PRO A 156 -2.32 3.59 -12.66
C PRO A 156 -0.97 3.03 -13.13
N ALA A 157 -0.99 1.81 -13.68
CA ALA A 157 0.19 1.05 -14.12
C ALA A 157 1.16 0.59 -13.01
N HIS A 158 0.82 0.76 -11.73
CA HIS A 158 1.60 0.29 -10.59
C HIS A 158 0.91 -0.89 -9.91
N GLY A 159 1.71 -1.82 -9.36
CA GLY A 159 1.23 -2.93 -8.54
C GLY A 159 0.05 -3.67 -9.17
N ARG A 160 -1.11 -3.60 -8.51
CA ARG A 160 -2.36 -4.23 -8.94
C ARG A 160 -3.25 -3.33 -9.82
N SER A 161 -2.91 -2.05 -9.95
CA SER A 161 -3.65 -1.10 -10.76
C SER A 161 -3.23 -1.19 -12.23
N PHE A 162 -4.19 -1.51 -13.09
CA PHE A 162 -3.96 -1.53 -14.54
C PHE A 162 -3.63 -0.13 -15.08
N PRO A 163 -2.89 -0.04 -16.21
CA PRO A 163 -2.74 1.21 -16.93
C PRO A 163 -4.09 1.69 -17.48
N GLY A 164 -4.24 3.01 -17.67
CA GLY A 164 -5.42 3.56 -18.36
C GLY A 164 -5.46 3.18 -19.84
N GLU A 165 -6.64 3.27 -20.47
CA GLU A 165 -6.88 2.81 -21.85
C GLU A 165 -5.94 3.45 -22.89
N ASN A 166 -5.54 4.70 -22.68
CA ASN A 166 -4.64 5.44 -23.58
C ASN A 166 -3.15 5.30 -23.22
N HIS A 167 -2.80 4.40 -22.29
CA HIS A 167 -1.42 4.22 -21.87
C HIS A 167 -0.60 3.53 -22.96
N ILE A 168 0.45 4.20 -23.41
CA ILE A 168 1.47 3.63 -24.29
C ILE A 168 2.60 3.08 -23.41
N PRO A 169 2.95 1.77 -23.52
CA PRO A 169 4.04 1.20 -22.74
C PRO A 169 5.34 2.02 -22.87
N GLY A 170 5.95 2.34 -21.74
CA GLY A 170 7.18 3.15 -21.67
C GLY A 170 6.99 4.66 -21.77
N ASN A 171 5.76 5.16 -21.94
CA ASN A 171 5.47 6.61 -22.03
C ASN A 171 4.80 7.17 -20.76
N TYR A 172 4.96 6.50 -19.62
CA TYR A 172 4.48 6.99 -18.34
C TYR A 172 5.32 8.18 -17.88
N THR A 173 4.66 9.21 -17.36
CA THR A 173 5.29 10.30 -16.61
C THR A 173 4.33 10.77 -15.54
N ASN A 174 4.85 11.07 -14.37
CA ASN A 174 4.05 11.52 -13.22
C ASN A 174 4.17 13.04 -13.06
N THR A 175 3.15 13.65 -12.45
CA THR A 175 3.11 15.10 -12.18
C THR A 175 2.46 15.36 -10.83
N GLU A 176 2.65 16.57 -10.29
CA GLU A 176 1.98 17.00 -9.06
C GLU A 176 0.46 16.82 -9.19
N ASP A 177 -0.13 17.31 -10.29
CA ASP A 177 -1.58 17.25 -10.50
C ASP A 177 -2.09 15.83 -10.68
N ALA A 178 -1.33 14.95 -11.33
CA ALA A 178 -1.71 13.55 -11.50
C ALA A 178 -1.77 12.83 -10.14
N TYR A 179 -0.71 12.95 -9.33
CA TYR A 179 -0.66 12.22 -8.07
C TYR A 179 -1.56 12.86 -7.00
N VAL A 180 -1.51 14.19 -6.80
CA VAL A 180 -2.42 14.87 -5.86
C VAL A 180 -3.88 14.68 -6.27
N GLY A 181 -4.18 14.71 -7.58
CA GLY A 181 -5.51 14.42 -8.11
C GLY A 181 -5.96 13.00 -7.79
N ALA A 182 -5.11 11.99 -7.94
CA ALA A 182 -5.41 10.62 -7.55
C ALA A 182 -5.72 10.52 -6.04
N VAL A 183 -4.91 11.16 -5.18
CA VAL A 183 -5.17 11.21 -3.73
C VAL A 183 -6.52 11.85 -3.43
N ARG A 184 -6.82 13.00 -4.03
CA ARG A 184 -8.10 13.71 -3.88
C ARG A 184 -9.29 12.83 -4.27
N GLU A 185 -9.23 12.18 -5.42
CA GLU A 185 -10.33 11.30 -5.86
C GLU A 185 -10.50 10.11 -4.92
N MET A 186 -9.40 9.53 -4.41
CA MET A 186 -9.48 8.46 -3.41
C MET A 186 -10.13 8.94 -2.11
N VAL A 187 -9.74 10.11 -1.59
CA VAL A 187 -10.36 10.72 -0.40
C VAL A 187 -11.87 10.91 -0.62
N LYS A 188 -12.26 11.44 -1.78
CA LYS A 188 -13.66 11.71 -2.14
C LYS A 188 -14.49 10.43 -2.31
N VAL A 189 -14.02 9.48 -3.11
CA VAL A 189 -14.76 8.24 -3.43
C VAL A 189 -14.93 7.37 -2.19
N LEU A 190 -13.89 7.26 -1.37
CA LEU A 190 -13.94 6.53 -0.11
C LEU A 190 -14.62 7.31 1.03
N LYS A 191 -15.00 8.56 0.78
CA LYS A 191 -15.65 9.47 1.74
C LYS A 191 -14.85 9.60 3.03
N LEU A 192 -13.53 9.68 2.91
CA LEU A 192 -12.66 9.83 4.06
C LEU A 192 -12.84 11.21 4.67
N ASN A 193 -12.83 11.26 6.00
CA ASN A 193 -13.03 12.49 6.76
C ASN A 193 -11.68 12.97 7.31
N LYS A 194 -11.06 13.93 6.61
CA LYS A 194 -9.79 14.53 7.02
C LYS A 194 -8.70 13.48 7.29
N PRO A 195 -8.41 12.58 6.34
CA PRO A 195 -7.37 11.58 6.53
C PRO A 195 -5.98 12.22 6.64
N ILE A 196 -5.07 11.54 7.32
CA ILE A 196 -3.64 11.82 7.25
C ILE A 196 -3.10 11.23 5.95
N ILE A 197 -2.32 12.01 5.20
CA ILE A 197 -1.64 11.52 3.99
C ILE A 197 -0.16 11.30 4.30
N CYS A 198 0.34 10.08 4.09
CA CYS A 198 1.69 9.66 4.49
C CYS A 198 2.39 8.94 3.33
N GLY A 199 3.64 9.31 3.04
CA GLY A 199 4.35 8.74 1.89
C GLY A 199 5.83 9.04 1.92
N ALA A 200 6.65 8.17 1.33
CA ALA A 200 8.09 8.32 1.24
C ALA A 200 8.58 8.81 -0.12
N SER A 201 9.75 9.47 -0.15
CA SER A 201 10.45 9.82 -1.39
C SER A 201 9.56 10.72 -2.29
N MET A 202 9.30 10.31 -3.53
CA MET A 202 8.30 10.90 -4.42
C MET A 202 6.97 11.21 -3.71
N ALA A 203 6.42 10.24 -3.00
CA ALA A 203 5.18 10.42 -2.27
C ALA A 203 5.31 11.32 -1.03
N GLY A 204 6.53 11.47 -0.50
CA GLY A 204 6.85 12.46 0.52
C GLY A 204 6.70 13.88 -0.02
N GLN A 205 7.17 14.14 -1.24
CA GLN A 205 6.91 15.42 -1.92
C GLN A 205 5.42 15.63 -2.22
N VAL A 206 4.70 14.57 -2.59
CA VAL A 206 3.23 14.63 -2.72
C VAL A 206 2.57 15.01 -1.39
N CYS A 207 3.06 14.51 -0.25
CA CYS A 207 2.55 14.94 1.06
C CYS A 207 2.74 16.45 1.30
N ILE A 208 3.83 17.04 0.82
CA ILE A 208 4.03 18.50 0.87
C ILE A 208 3.05 19.20 -0.06
N ALA A 209 2.88 18.71 -1.30
CA ALA A 209 1.91 19.25 -2.26
C ALA A 209 0.46 19.19 -1.75
N VAL A 210 0.09 18.07 -1.11
CA VAL A 210 -1.20 17.89 -0.45
C VAL A 210 -1.37 18.88 0.70
N ALA A 211 -0.34 19.13 1.51
CA ALA A 211 -0.44 20.12 2.59
C ALA A 211 -0.69 21.55 2.06
N ILE A 212 -0.06 21.90 0.93
CA ILE A 212 -0.32 23.17 0.22
C ILE A 212 -1.77 23.21 -0.29
N ARG A 213 -2.30 22.07 -0.76
CA ARG A 213 -3.62 21.91 -1.38
C ARG A 213 -4.63 21.24 -0.44
N ALA A 214 -4.48 21.42 0.87
CA ALA A 214 -5.17 20.57 1.87
C ALA A 214 -6.70 20.64 1.76
N GLU A 215 -7.25 21.82 1.51
CA GLU A 215 -8.70 22.01 1.33
C GLU A 215 -9.22 21.36 0.05
N GLU A 216 -8.45 21.40 -1.04
CA GLU A 216 -8.81 20.75 -2.30
C GLU A 216 -8.88 19.23 -2.14
N VAL A 217 -7.91 18.66 -1.41
CA VAL A 217 -7.80 17.22 -1.17
C VAL A 217 -8.77 16.75 -0.08
N GLY A 218 -9.12 17.62 0.87
CA GLY A 218 -9.82 17.24 2.10
C GLY A 218 -8.91 16.58 3.14
N ALA A 219 -7.60 16.84 3.09
CA ALA A 219 -6.62 16.24 4.00
C ALA A 219 -6.67 16.87 5.40
N GLY A 220 -6.55 16.02 6.44
CA GLY A 220 -6.53 16.44 7.84
C GLY A 220 -5.13 16.67 8.42
N GLY A 221 -4.10 16.20 7.73
CA GLY A 221 -2.70 16.29 8.11
C GLY A 221 -1.82 15.54 7.11
N THR A 222 -0.52 15.79 7.12
CA THR A 222 0.42 15.04 6.28
C THR A 222 1.66 14.62 7.06
N ILE A 223 2.20 13.46 6.68
CA ILE A 223 3.44 12.91 7.22
C ILE A 223 4.39 12.66 6.04
N PRO A 224 5.13 13.68 5.59
CA PRO A 224 6.14 13.52 4.55
C PRO A 224 7.30 12.68 5.08
N LEU A 225 7.53 11.52 4.48
CA LEU A 225 8.69 10.68 4.77
C LEU A 225 9.78 10.96 3.74
N GLN A 226 11.02 11.19 4.17
CA GLN A 226 12.18 11.33 3.25
C GLN A 226 11.93 12.38 2.16
N ALA A 227 11.38 13.52 2.56
CA ALA A 227 10.88 14.54 1.65
C ALA A 227 11.60 15.87 1.86
N CYS A 228 11.70 16.66 0.80
CA CYS A 228 12.14 18.05 0.86
C CYS A 228 11.38 18.88 -0.18
N ASP A 229 11.46 20.20 -0.08
CA ASP A 229 10.73 21.14 -0.93
C ASP A 229 11.24 21.22 -2.38
N TYR A 230 12.45 20.72 -2.64
CA TYR A 230 13.02 20.59 -3.97
C TYR A 230 14.23 19.66 -3.93
N LEU A 231 14.33 18.73 -4.88
CA LEU A 231 15.44 17.80 -4.99
C LEU A 231 16.26 18.07 -6.25
N ALA A 232 17.51 18.52 -6.08
CA ALA A 232 18.42 18.93 -7.15
C ALA A 232 19.41 17.83 -7.56
N MET A 233 18.99 16.57 -7.52
CA MET A 233 19.85 15.44 -7.88
C MET A 233 19.90 15.28 -9.40
N GLU A 234 21.08 14.91 -9.94
CA GLU A 234 21.24 14.67 -11.37
C GLU A 234 20.41 13.46 -11.82
N ARG A 235 19.69 13.62 -12.93
CA ARG A 235 18.84 12.57 -13.50
C ARG A 235 19.64 11.65 -14.41
N HIS A 236 19.76 10.38 -14.04
CA HIS A 236 20.28 9.34 -14.93
C HIS A 236 19.16 8.71 -15.76
N PHE A 237 19.49 8.14 -16.92
CA PHE A 237 18.52 7.56 -17.87
C PHE A 237 18.65 6.04 -18.01
N ASP A 238 19.54 5.43 -17.21
CA ASP A 238 19.81 3.99 -17.22
C ASP A 238 18.58 3.16 -16.80
N ASP A 239 17.71 3.74 -15.99
CA ASP A 239 16.45 3.17 -15.50
C ASP A 239 15.34 3.04 -16.57
N LYS A 240 15.55 3.60 -17.77
CA LYS A 240 14.74 3.35 -18.97
C LYS A 240 15.58 3.01 -20.21
N SER A 241 16.84 2.64 -20.04
CA SER A 241 17.70 2.36 -21.18
C SER A 241 17.32 1.01 -21.80
N PRO A 242 17.21 0.90 -23.15
CA PRO A 242 17.00 -0.39 -23.80
C PRO A 242 18.24 -1.31 -23.72
N PHE A 243 19.40 -0.77 -23.32
CA PHE A 243 20.66 -1.51 -23.18
C PHE A 243 20.91 -2.00 -21.75
N ILE A 244 20.16 -1.51 -20.77
CA ILE A 244 20.33 -1.83 -19.35
C ILE A 244 19.08 -2.53 -18.85
N ASN A 245 19.25 -3.66 -18.17
CA ASN A 245 18.12 -4.37 -17.58
C ASN A 245 17.60 -3.59 -16.37
N GLN A 246 16.50 -2.85 -16.54
CA GLN A 246 15.85 -2.07 -15.49
C GLN A 246 15.47 -2.92 -14.26
N SER A 247 15.11 -4.19 -14.44
CA SER A 247 14.75 -5.11 -13.35
C SER A 247 15.94 -5.53 -12.50
N LEU A 248 17.17 -5.14 -12.89
CA LEU A 248 18.38 -5.26 -12.08
C LEU A 248 18.93 -3.90 -11.67
N PHE A 249 18.91 -2.91 -12.57
CA PHE A 249 19.44 -1.58 -12.29
C PHE A 249 18.64 -0.86 -11.19
N ASN A 250 17.33 -0.73 -11.36
CA ASN A 250 16.46 -0.03 -10.41
C ASN A 250 16.59 -0.61 -9.00
N PRO A 251 16.39 -1.92 -8.76
CA PRO A 251 16.46 -2.44 -7.40
C PRO A 251 17.86 -2.38 -6.79
N ASN A 252 18.94 -2.39 -7.58
CA ASN A 252 20.31 -2.19 -7.07
C ASN A 252 20.56 -0.74 -6.65
N TRP A 253 20.06 0.24 -7.40
CA TRP A 253 20.10 1.64 -7.01
C TRP A 253 19.37 1.86 -5.68
N ILE A 254 18.15 1.33 -5.59
CA ILE A 254 17.31 1.37 -4.39
C ILE A 254 17.96 0.66 -3.20
N TYR A 255 18.66 -0.46 -3.41
CA TYR A 255 19.42 -1.14 -2.36
C TYR A 255 20.47 -0.22 -1.70
N GLY A 256 21.06 0.69 -2.49
CA GLY A 256 22.08 1.63 -2.02
C GLY A 256 21.58 2.67 -1.02
N VAL A 257 20.29 3.01 -1.04
CA VAL A 257 19.69 4.06 -0.17
C VAL A 257 19.02 3.50 1.11
N MET A 258 19.06 2.18 1.30
CA MET A 258 18.53 1.54 2.52
C MET A 258 19.52 1.66 3.68
N ALA A 259 19.01 1.59 4.91
CA ALA A 259 19.84 1.50 6.09
C ALA A 259 20.75 0.25 6.06
N PRO A 260 22.03 0.38 6.44
CA PRO A 260 22.93 -0.76 6.58
C PRO A 260 22.38 -1.83 7.53
N SER A 261 21.69 -1.39 8.59
CA SER A 261 21.07 -2.21 9.63
C SER A 261 19.73 -2.85 9.26
N ALA A 262 19.14 -2.53 8.11
CA ALA A 262 17.84 -3.11 7.74
C ALA A 262 17.93 -4.66 7.62
N PRO A 263 16.96 -5.43 8.16
CA PRO A 263 16.96 -6.88 8.05
C PRO A 263 17.03 -7.35 6.59
N LEU A 264 17.75 -8.45 6.36
CA LEU A 264 17.99 -8.97 5.01
C LEU A 264 16.68 -9.33 4.28
N ALA A 265 15.69 -9.87 4.99
CA ALA A 265 14.39 -10.19 4.41
C ALA A 265 13.69 -8.93 3.84
N ASN A 266 13.74 -7.82 4.58
CA ASN A 266 13.17 -6.54 4.17
C ASN A 266 13.93 -5.92 3.01
N LYS A 267 15.27 -5.98 3.02
CA LYS A 267 16.10 -5.55 1.87
C LYS A 267 15.73 -6.33 0.60
N LYS A 268 15.61 -7.66 0.71
CA LYS A 268 15.20 -8.53 -0.41
C LYS A 268 13.78 -8.22 -0.88
N LEU A 269 12.85 -7.93 0.04
CA LEU A 269 11.48 -7.54 -0.32
C LEU A 269 11.48 -6.24 -1.11
N ILE A 270 12.18 -5.20 -0.64
CA ILE A 270 12.23 -3.92 -1.37
C ILE A 270 12.90 -4.14 -2.74
N TRP A 271 14.03 -4.86 -2.79
CA TRP A 271 14.68 -5.22 -4.05
C TRP A 271 13.70 -5.92 -5.00
N HIS A 272 12.89 -6.86 -4.50
CA HIS A 272 11.87 -7.54 -5.30
C HIS A 272 10.81 -6.57 -5.85
N LEU A 273 10.26 -5.67 -5.03
CA LEU A 273 9.25 -4.69 -5.46
C LEU A 273 9.74 -3.86 -6.66
N TYR A 274 11.00 -3.43 -6.61
CA TYR A 274 11.61 -2.62 -7.67
C TYR A 274 12.09 -3.43 -8.88
N SER A 275 12.20 -4.76 -8.76
CA SER A 275 12.51 -5.63 -9.89
C SER A 275 11.29 -5.94 -10.78
N GLY A 276 10.09 -5.88 -10.20
CA GLY A 276 8.84 -6.39 -10.79
C GLY A 276 8.02 -5.38 -11.59
N GLN A 277 8.60 -4.23 -11.94
CA GLN A 277 7.87 -3.14 -12.55
C GLN A 277 7.75 -3.24 -14.07
N ALA A 278 6.67 -2.67 -14.62
CA ALA A 278 6.57 -2.44 -16.05
C ALA A 278 7.62 -1.42 -16.55
N TYR A 279 7.98 -1.53 -17.83
CA TYR A 279 9.00 -0.70 -18.45
C TYR A 279 8.70 0.79 -18.38
N GLY A 280 9.67 1.57 -17.91
CA GLY A 280 9.59 3.04 -17.84
C GLY A 280 8.75 3.62 -16.69
N ILE A 281 8.09 2.79 -15.87
CA ILE A 281 7.24 3.29 -14.76
C ILE A 281 8.05 4.04 -13.70
N PHE A 282 9.11 3.41 -13.17
CA PHE A 282 10.03 4.08 -12.23
C PHE A 282 10.59 5.37 -12.82
N HIS A 283 10.92 5.34 -14.12
CA HIS A 283 11.50 6.50 -14.77
C HIS A 283 10.54 7.68 -14.81
N GLY A 284 9.28 7.44 -15.21
CA GLY A 284 8.27 8.48 -15.29
C GLY A 284 7.88 9.06 -13.93
N ASP A 285 7.92 8.25 -12.87
CA ASP A 285 7.74 8.72 -11.49
C ASP A 285 8.87 9.67 -11.05
N LEU A 286 10.10 9.34 -11.41
CA LEU A 286 11.25 10.16 -11.10
C LEU A 286 11.25 11.50 -11.86
N ASP A 287 10.51 11.65 -12.96
CA ASP A 287 10.33 12.96 -13.63
C ASP A 287 9.71 13.99 -12.68
N PHE A 288 8.76 13.57 -11.83
CA PHE A 288 8.21 14.42 -10.77
C PHE A 288 9.18 14.56 -9.60
N TYR A 289 9.77 13.46 -9.12
CA TYR A 289 10.61 13.48 -7.91
C TYR A 289 11.91 14.28 -8.07
N LEU A 290 12.59 14.11 -9.21
CA LEU A 290 13.90 14.67 -9.50
C LEU A 290 13.76 15.95 -10.34
N GLY A 291 13.47 17.06 -9.65
CA GLY A 291 13.41 18.39 -10.24
C GLY A 291 12.06 18.79 -10.84
N GLY A 292 11.11 17.86 -11.00
CA GLY A 292 9.74 18.17 -11.44
C GLY A 292 8.85 18.82 -10.37
N PHE A 293 9.10 18.52 -9.09
CA PHE A 293 8.45 19.17 -7.96
C PHE A 293 9.31 20.32 -7.40
N ASP A 294 8.73 21.51 -7.28
CA ASP A 294 9.34 22.67 -6.62
C ASP A 294 8.33 23.43 -5.76
N ALA A 295 8.48 23.30 -4.45
CA ALA A 295 7.65 23.97 -3.46
C ALA A 295 8.37 25.13 -2.75
N ARG A 296 9.60 25.48 -3.12
CA ARG A 296 10.42 26.47 -2.38
C ARG A 296 9.72 27.82 -2.15
N SER A 297 8.95 28.28 -3.14
CA SER A 297 8.18 29.53 -3.09
C SER A 297 6.75 29.36 -2.55
N ARG A 298 6.32 28.13 -2.27
CA ARG A 298 4.94 27.76 -1.95
C ARG A 298 4.74 27.25 -0.53
N LEU A 299 5.81 26.87 0.19
CA LEU A 299 5.71 26.33 1.56
C LEU A 299 4.97 27.26 2.54
N SER A 300 5.07 28.58 2.35
CA SER A 300 4.39 29.58 3.18
C SER A 300 2.86 29.55 3.05
N GLN A 301 2.32 28.85 2.05
CA GLN A 301 0.88 28.67 1.85
C GLN A 301 0.29 27.60 2.76
N ILE A 302 1.12 26.75 3.38
CA ILE A 302 0.66 25.69 4.27
C ILE A 302 0.13 26.28 5.58
N ASP A 303 -1.15 26.07 5.85
CA ASP A 303 -1.77 26.37 7.14
C ASP A 303 -1.78 25.12 8.04
N VAL A 304 -0.79 25.01 8.91
CA VAL A 304 -0.63 23.87 9.83
C VAL A 304 -1.78 23.71 10.83
N LYS A 305 -2.62 24.74 11.03
CA LYS A 305 -3.83 24.61 11.87
C LYS A 305 -4.93 23.82 11.16
N LYS A 306 -4.95 23.86 9.83
CA LYS A 306 -5.88 23.09 8.99
C LYS A 306 -5.31 21.72 8.64
N CYS A 307 -4.02 21.66 8.35
CA CYS A 307 -3.32 20.46 7.93
C CYS A 307 -1.95 20.40 8.62
N PRO A 308 -1.86 19.82 9.83
CA PRO A 308 -0.58 19.64 10.52
C PRO A 308 0.39 18.82 9.67
N VAL A 309 1.68 19.17 9.72
CA VAL A 309 2.73 18.52 8.94
C VAL A 309 3.80 17.99 9.87
N TYR A 310 4.08 16.69 9.78
CA TYR A 310 5.08 16.01 10.61
C TYR A 310 6.08 15.26 9.72
N PHE A 311 7.29 15.79 9.58
CA PHE A 311 8.34 15.16 8.77
C PHE A 311 9.02 14.01 9.54
N LEU A 312 9.22 12.90 8.84
CA LEU A 312 9.98 11.75 9.34
C LEU A 312 11.06 11.36 8.34
N THR A 313 12.34 11.42 8.72
CA THR A 313 13.43 11.05 7.79
C THR A 313 14.39 10.07 8.41
N GLY A 314 14.65 8.96 7.71
CA GLY A 314 15.61 7.94 8.13
C GLY A 314 17.01 8.51 8.22
N GLU A 315 17.72 8.22 9.30
CA GLU A 315 19.09 8.67 9.56
C GLU A 315 20.07 8.34 8.43
N PHE A 316 19.90 7.18 7.78
CA PHE A 316 20.80 6.69 6.74
C PHE A 316 20.38 7.06 5.31
N ASP A 317 19.32 7.85 5.15
CA ASP A 317 18.90 8.32 3.84
C ASP A 317 19.92 9.34 3.30
N TRP A 318 20.68 8.94 2.29
CA TRP A 318 21.58 9.86 1.58
C TRP A 318 20.93 10.49 0.33
N GLY A 319 19.78 9.98 -0.11
CA GLY A 319 19.05 10.48 -1.27
C GLY A 319 18.29 11.76 -0.95
N THR A 320 17.47 11.72 0.11
CA THR A 320 16.86 12.91 0.71
C THR A 320 17.29 12.99 2.16
N THR A 321 18.41 13.67 2.39
CA THR A 321 19.03 13.66 3.71
C THR A 321 18.10 14.22 4.80
N PRO A 322 18.21 13.74 6.05
CA PRO A 322 17.49 14.32 7.17
C PRO A 322 17.67 15.84 7.31
N ASP A 323 18.84 16.37 6.94
CA ASP A 323 19.11 17.80 7.01
C ASP A 323 18.32 18.58 5.95
N MET A 324 18.13 18.00 4.75
CA MET A 324 17.26 18.57 3.72
C MET A 324 15.80 18.59 4.20
N SER A 325 15.29 17.48 4.74
CA SER A 325 13.94 17.43 5.30
C SER A 325 13.74 18.41 6.45
N HIS A 326 14.71 18.51 7.36
CA HIS A 326 14.68 19.46 8.46
C HIS A 326 14.68 20.92 7.95
N ALA A 327 15.53 21.23 6.97
CA ALA A 327 15.57 22.55 6.36
C ALA A 327 14.23 22.92 5.68
N THR A 328 13.54 21.96 5.07
CA THR A 328 12.18 22.15 4.55
C THR A 328 11.18 22.39 5.69
N ALA A 329 11.20 21.56 6.73
CA ALA A 329 10.28 21.68 7.87
C ALA A 329 10.39 23.05 8.57
N VAL A 330 11.60 23.58 8.74
CA VAL A 330 11.84 24.90 9.35
C VAL A 330 11.19 26.06 8.57
N LYS A 331 11.04 25.92 7.24
CA LYS A 331 10.36 26.92 6.41
C LYS A 331 8.84 26.92 6.59
N ILE A 332 8.26 25.86 7.15
CA ILE A 332 6.83 25.71 7.40
C ILE A 332 6.56 26.00 8.88
N LYS A 333 6.02 27.18 9.18
CA LYS A 333 5.80 27.61 10.56
C LYS A 333 4.86 26.66 11.30
N GLY A 334 5.40 25.93 12.27
CA GLY A 334 4.65 24.98 13.12
C GLY A 334 4.63 23.55 12.60
N ALA A 335 5.35 23.24 11.51
CA ALA A 335 5.64 21.85 11.16
C ALA A 335 6.63 21.24 12.17
N GLU A 336 6.52 19.93 12.35
CA GLU A 336 7.45 19.16 13.17
C GLU A 336 8.37 18.32 12.30
N PHE A 337 9.54 17.96 12.85
CA PHE A 337 10.51 17.10 12.20
C PHE A 337 11.10 16.12 13.20
N LYS A 338 11.25 14.87 12.78
CA LYS A 338 11.96 13.85 13.53
C LYS A 338 12.85 13.01 12.62
N ARG A 339 14.13 12.93 13.00
CA ARG A 339 15.06 11.95 12.46
C ARG A 339 14.76 10.59 13.07
N MET A 340 14.64 9.56 12.23
CA MET A 340 14.40 8.19 12.66
C MET A 340 15.71 7.39 12.64
N HIS A 341 16.22 7.08 13.83
CA HIS A 341 17.47 6.33 14.00
C HIS A 341 17.36 4.90 13.45
N GLY A 342 18.40 4.41 12.79
CA GLY A 342 18.43 3.02 12.28
C GLY A 342 17.63 2.75 11.00
N LEU A 343 17.01 3.79 10.40
CA LEU A 343 16.19 3.69 9.19
C LEU A 343 16.80 4.46 8.01
N GLY A 344 16.53 4.00 6.78
CA GLY A 344 16.97 4.62 5.53
C GLY A 344 15.83 5.24 4.74
N HIS A 345 15.89 5.10 3.41
CA HIS A 345 14.96 5.76 2.48
C HIS A 345 13.53 5.17 2.45
N PHE A 346 13.32 3.94 2.88
CA PHE A 346 12.04 3.21 2.83
C PHE A 346 11.62 2.68 4.21
N PRO A 347 11.43 3.56 5.21
CA PRO A 347 11.35 3.18 6.61
C PRO A 347 10.23 2.17 6.92
N ALA A 348 9.06 2.33 6.28
CA ALA A 348 7.90 1.46 6.45
C ALA A 348 8.17 0.00 6.02
N THR A 349 9.01 -0.20 5.01
CA THR A 349 9.36 -1.53 4.49
C THR A 349 10.67 -2.03 5.06
N GLU A 350 11.67 -1.16 5.29
CA GLU A 350 13.00 -1.52 5.77
C GLU A 350 12.96 -2.12 7.16
N ASN A 351 12.29 -1.45 8.10
CA ASN A 351 12.08 -1.97 9.44
C ASN A 351 10.76 -1.44 10.01
N PRO A 352 9.64 -2.13 9.73
CA PRO A 352 8.31 -1.70 10.12
C PRO A 352 8.16 -1.46 11.63
N SER A 353 8.83 -2.28 12.45
CA SER A 353 8.76 -2.18 13.91
C SER A 353 9.40 -0.89 14.43
N ILE A 354 10.56 -0.51 13.90
CA ILE A 354 11.20 0.77 14.24
C ILE A 354 10.36 1.94 13.69
N PHE A 355 9.83 1.82 12.48
CA PHE A 355 9.02 2.87 11.88
C PHE A 355 7.75 3.16 12.69
N VAL A 356 7.00 2.14 13.11
CA VAL A 356 5.79 2.30 13.93
C VAL A 356 6.09 2.97 15.27
N CYS A 357 7.23 2.69 15.90
CA CYS A 357 7.65 3.38 17.13
C CYS A 357 7.93 4.87 16.92
N ASN A 358 8.13 5.32 15.68
CA ASN A 358 8.35 6.72 15.35
C ASN A 358 7.09 7.45 14.90
N PHE A 359 5.97 6.75 14.72
CA PHE A 359 4.73 7.33 14.22
C PHE A 359 4.15 8.35 15.22
N PRO A 360 3.78 9.56 14.76
CA PRO A 360 3.18 10.58 15.61
C PRO A 360 1.70 10.26 15.83
N PHE A 361 1.37 9.65 16.96
CA PHE A 361 -0.01 9.37 17.37
C PHE A 361 -0.65 10.54 18.11
#